data_AF-A0AAV9GGS6-F1
#
_entry.id   AF-A0AAV9GGS6-F1
#
_cell.length_a   1.000
_cell.length_b   1.000
_cell.length_c   1.000
_cell.angle_alpha   90.00
_cell.angle_beta   90.00
_cell.angle_gamma   90.00
#
_symmetry.space_group_name_H-M   'P 1'
#
loop_
_entity.id
_entity.type
_entity.pdbx_description
1 polymer ?
#
loop_
_entity_poly.entity_id
_entity_poly.type
_entity_poly.pdbx_seq_one_letter_code
_entity_poly.pdbx_strand_id
1 'polypeptide(L)'
;MRIDSTALLAGGLAVLPNALACDPKLRPARDAGYLSRRELAPRADTSNVKRPQFGQVPYGISVGSCTVPGKVAITIDDGFDQYTSDLLDIFKRNNAKATFFVVGDNGRWDRPTLGDPAGPFPALMKRAISEGHQLGSHSWGHQDFAVISPDARKQELLRLEGVFVDVLGYFPTYFRPPYTSFDEAVVQDLRDFGYHNVNYDLDTEDWKGDYPKAKSVFSAAVSSTSPSTRSHLVLMHELDERSVHDLAQNLIDEAKKNGYDLVTVGECLGDPPSNWYRDPATGGPLGAAPPTDDKTTTSSSSSSSSSTKSSGTTTPPSSSSKSDSSKSSSSSSKDASTTTTTGTITTTPVQRPPAQSSTTPAAATSSTPPAQGGAGGLSSLISLGGLFLSGLALLAYL
;
A
#
# COMPACT_ATOMS: atom_id res chain seq x y z
N MET A 1 30.37 -47.08 -53.56
CA MET A 1 29.94 -48.43 -53.11
C MET A 1 28.45 -48.40 -52.81
N ARG A 2 27.73 -49.51 -53.02
CA ARG A 2 26.29 -49.66 -52.73
C ARG A 2 26.06 -50.19 -51.30
N ILE A 3 24.77 -50.19 -50.93
CA ILE A 3 24.02 -51.11 -50.03
C ILE A 3 23.43 -50.42 -48.79
N ASP A 4 22.23 -49.86 -48.98
CA ASP A 4 20.95 -50.36 -48.44
C ASP A 4 20.76 -50.77 -46.96
N SER A 5 19.71 -50.14 -46.40
CA SER A 5 18.51 -50.77 -45.80
C SER A 5 18.36 -50.97 -44.28
N THR A 6 17.31 -50.28 -43.80
CA THR A 6 16.28 -50.72 -42.83
C THR A 6 16.66 -51.12 -41.41
N ALA A 7 16.22 -50.28 -40.46
CA ALA A 7 15.66 -50.76 -39.19
C ALA A 7 14.42 -49.91 -38.84
N LEU A 8 13.25 -50.55 -38.92
CA LEU A 8 11.97 -50.04 -38.44
C LEU A 8 11.78 -50.54 -37.00
N LEU A 9 11.34 -49.72 -36.03
CA LEU A 9 10.41 -50.13 -34.96
C LEU A 9 10.03 -49.00 -33.99
N ALA A 10 8.80 -49.11 -33.51
CA ALA A 10 8.06 -48.18 -32.66
C ALA A 10 8.66 -47.87 -31.28
N GLY A 11 8.33 -46.69 -30.74
CA GLY A 11 8.53 -46.31 -29.35
C GLY A 11 7.58 -45.17 -28.97
N GLY A 12 6.72 -45.38 -27.96
CA GLY A 12 5.61 -44.48 -27.65
C GLY A 12 6.01 -43.17 -26.97
N LEU A 13 5.12 -42.18 -27.09
CA LEU A 13 5.19 -40.90 -26.37
C LEU A 13 4.99 -41.13 -24.86
N ALA A 14 6.08 -41.33 -24.13
CA ALA A 14 6.03 -41.47 -22.68
C ALA A 14 5.91 -40.10 -22.02
N VAL A 15 4.74 -39.82 -21.43
CA VAL A 15 4.55 -38.70 -20.50
C VAL A 15 5.40 -38.98 -19.26
N LEU A 16 6.51 -38.26 -19.09
CA LEU A 16 7.32 -38.34 -17.89
C LEU A 16 6.59 -37.64 -16.73
N PRO A 17 6.38 -38.30 -15.57
CA PRO A 17 5.76 -37.66 -14.42
C PRO A 17 6.69 -36.58 -13.83
N ASN A 18 6.09 -35.47 -13.42
CA ASN A 18 6.78 -34.24 -13.04
C ASN A 18 7.40 -34.32 -11.63
N ALA A 19 8.41 -35.18 -11.46
CA ALA A 19 8.94 -35.62 -10.15
C ALA A 19 10.43 -35.30 -9.93
N LEU A 20 11.01 -34.32 -10.64
CA LEU A 20 12.42 -33.91 -10.49
C LEU A 20 12.65 -32.62 -9.67
N ALA A 21 11.61 -31.98 -9.14
CA ALA A 21 11.73 -30.68 -8.45
C ALA A 21 12.35 -30.71 -7.04
N CYS A 22 12.74 -31.88 -6.52
CA CYS A 22 13.21 -32.05 -5.13
C CYS A 22 14.57 -32.77 -4.97
N ASP A 23 15.42 -32.84 -6.00
CA ASP A 23 16.82 -33.27 -5.80
C ASP A 23 17.69 -32.09 -5.33
N PRO A 24 18.22 -32.10 -4.08
CA PRO A 24 19.12 -31.04 -3.60
C PRO A 24 20.43 -30.93 -4.40
N LYS A 25 20.79 -31.93 -5.23
CA LYS A 25 21.96 -31.93 -6.12
C LYS A 25 21.69 -31.31 -7.50
N LEU A 26 20.42 -31.07 -7.87
CA LEU A 26 20.04 -30.36 -9.09
C LEU A 26 19.83 -28.86 -8.87
N ARG A 27 20.18 -28.34 -7.68
CA ARG A 27 20.31 -26.89 -7.45
C ARG A 27 21.42 -26.37 -8.36
N PRO A 28 21.16 -25.39 -9.27
CA PRO A 28 22.25 -24.72 -9.96
C PRO A 28 23.18 -24.09 -8.93
N ALA A 29 24.51 -24.18 -9.17
CA ALA A 29 25.52 -23.69 -8.26
C ALA A 29 25.26 -22.20 -7.94
N ARG A 30 25.15 -21.87 -6.65
CA ARG A 30 24.80 -20.53 -6.15
C ARG A 30 26.03 -19.62 -6.09
N ASP A 31 26.82 -19.60 -7.16
CA ASP A 31 28.14 -18.96 -7.23
C ASP A 31 28.12 -17.69 -8.10
N ALA A 32 27.36 -16.67 -7.66
CA ALA A 32 27.59 -15.26 -7.98
C ALA A 32 26.70 -14.33 -7.13
N GLY A 33 27.29 -13.58 -6.20
CA GLY A 33 26.82 -12.26 -5.73
C GLY A 33 25.55 -12.15 -4.88
N TYR A 34 24.62 -13.11 -4.89
CA TYR A 34 23.38 -13.00 -4.11
C TYR A 34 23.58 -13.24 -2.62
N LEU A 35 23.48 -12.17 -1.83
CA LEU A 35 23.43 -12.21 -0.38
C LEU A 35 22.24 -13.06 0.12
N SER A 36 22.40 -13.75 1.23
CA SER A 36 21.28 -14.46 1.86
C SER A 36 20.24 -13.47 2.41
N ARG A 37 18.96 -13.86 2.52
CA ARG A 37 17.92 -13.00 3.14
C ARG A 37 18.22 -12.56 4.58
N ARG A 38 19.21 -13.17 5.23
CA ARG A 38 19.69 -12.79 6.57
C ARG A 38 20.76 -11.70 6.51
N GLU A 39 21.56 -11.65 5.44
CA GLU A 39 22.51 -10.59 5.13
C GLU A 39 21.83 -9.38 4.44
N LEU A 40 20.66 -9.59 3.84
CA LEU A 40 19.72 -8.55 3.37
C LEU A 40 18.79 -8.01 4.48
N ALA A 41 19.13 -8.23 5.75
CA ALA A 41 18.47 -7.52 6.84
C ALA A 41 18.87 -6.02 6.79
N PRO A 42 17.96 -5.09 7.14
CA PRO A 42 18.30 -3.68 7.22
C PRO A 42 19.42 -3.45 8.26
N ARG A 43 20.22 -2.42 8.02
CA ARG A 43 21.31 -1.97 8.89
C ARG A 43 20.84 -0.92 9.88
N ALA A 44 19.93 -0.04 9.46
CA ALA A 44 19.29 0.92 10.35
C ALA A 44 18.34 0.24 11.35
N ASP A 45 18.40 0.67 12.60
CA ASP A 45 17.46 0.30 13.67
C ASP A 45 16.72 1.54 14.15
N THR A 46 15.39 1.50 14.07
CA THR A 46 14.48 2.57 14.49
C THR A 46 13.81 2.29 15.84
N SER A 47 14.21 1.23 16.55
CA SER A 47 13.60 0.77 17.82
C SER A 47 13.64 1.80 18.94
N ASN A 48 14.65 2.67 18.93
CA ASN A 48 14.87 3.73 19.92
C ASN A 48 14.47 5.13 19.41
N VAL A 49 13.94 5.24 18.19
CA VAL A 49 13.51 6.53 17.61
C VAL A 49 12.23 6.98 18.28
N LYS A 50 12.22 8.22 18.81
CA LYS A 50 11.06 8.84 19.45
C LYS A 50 9.86 8.83 18.49
N ARG A 51 8.65 8.58 19.01
CA ARG A 51 7.40 8.53 18.22
C ARG A 51 6.42 9.67 18.58
N PRO A 52 6.82 10.96 18.48
CA PRO A 52 5.86 12.06 18.64
C PRO A 52 4.77 11.96 17.56
N GLN A 53 3.54 12.23 17.97
CA GLN A 53 2.40 12.36 17.06
C GLN A 53 2.34 13.81 16.58
N PHE A 54 2.21 14.02 15.28
CA PHE A 54 2.22 15.34 14.64
C PHE A 54 1.27 15.38 13.43
N GLY A 55 1.02 16.58 12.91
CA GLY A 55 0.02 16.77 11.85
C GLY A 55 -1.42 16.70 12.39
N GLN A 56 -2.37 16.75 11.47
CA GLN A 56 -3.82 16.74 11.77
C GLN A 56 -4.48 15.38 11.54
N VAL A 57 -3.79 14.46 10.85
CA VAL A 57 -4.30 13.12 10.58
C VAL A 57 -4.25 12.32 11.89
N PRO A 58 -5.33 11.63 12.27
CA PRO A 58 -5.41 11.00 13.57
C PRO A 58 -4.50 9.76 13.67
N TYR A 59 -4.09 9.46 14.91
CA TYR A 59 -3.41 8.21 15.29
C TYR A 59 -4.33 7.38 16.18
N GLY A 60 -4.25 6.06 16.10
CA GLY A 60 -5.07 5.15 16.93
C GLY A 60 -6.55 5.09 16.54
N ILE A 61 -6.89 5.47 15.31
CA ILE A 61 -8.14 5.08 14.65
C ILE A 61 -7.83 4.66 13.21
N SER A 62 -8.76 3.96 12.57
CA SER A 62 -8.65 3.64 11.14
C SER A 62 -9.14 4.81 10.28
N VAL A 63 -8.34 5.19 9.28
CA VAL A 63 -8.66 6.22 8.29
C VAL A 63 -9.15 5.54 7.02
N GLY A 64 -10.47 5.45 6.86
CA GLY A 64 -11.11 4.79 5.71
C GLY A 64 -11.45 5.71 4.53
N SER A 65 -11.38 7.04 4.66
CA SER A 65 -11.84 7.95 3.61
C SER A 65 -11.05 9.26 3.58
N CYS A 66 -11.03 9.93 2.41
CA CYS A 66 -10.45 11.26 2.26
C CYS A 66 -11.23 12.34 3.03
N THR A 67 -10.53 13.32 3.55
CA THR A 67 -11.11 14.52 4.20
C THR A 67 -11.15 15.72 3.26
N VAL A 68 -10.31 15.75 2.23
CA VAL A 68 -10.30 16.79 1.20
C VAL A 68 -11.29 16.42 0.08
N PRO A 69 -12.28 17.27 -0.24
CA PRO A 69 -13.24 17.01 -1.31
C PRO A 69 -12.62 16.92 -2.71
N GLY A 70 -13.30 16.23 -3.62
CA GLY A 70 -12.91 16.06 -5.03
C GLY A 70 -11.69 15.19 -5.28
N LYS A 71 -11.22 14.43 -4.29
CA LYS A 71 -9.99 13.62 -4.38
C LYS A 71 -10.28 12.14 -4.59
N VAL A 72 -9.45 11.50 -5.41
CA VAL A 72 -9.31 10.04 -5.47
C VAL A 72 -7.87 9.70 -5.14
N ALA A 73 -7.64 9.03 -4.01
CA ALA A 73 -6.36 8.43 -3.68
C ALA A 73 -6.36 6.98 -4.13
N ILE A 74 -5.75 6.71 -5.29
CA ILE A 74 -5.45 5.33 -5.69
C ILE A 74 -4.28 4.83 -4.85
N THR A 75 -4.50 3.71 -4.17
CA THR A 75 -3.50 3.06 -3.33
C THR A 75 -3.21 1.66 -3.83
N ILE A 76 -1.92 1.31 -3.89
CA ILE A 76 -1.42 0.05 -4.46
C ILE A 76 -0.68 -0.70 -3.37
N ASP A 77 -1.18 -1.89 -3.03
CA ASP A 77 -0.59 -2.77 -2.00
C ASP A 77 0.32 -3.85 -2.62
N ASP A 78 0.99 -4.61 -1.77
CA ASP A 78 1.92 -5.73 -2.06
C ASP A 78 3.20 -5.42 -2.85
N GLY A 79 3.27 -4.25 -3.47
CA GLY A 79 4.41 -3.77 -4.26
C GLY A 79 5.74 -3.68 -3.49
N PHE A 80 6.87 -3.49 -4.18
CA PHE A 80 6.99 -3.42 -5.64
C PHE A 80 7.17 -4.80 -6.29
N ASP A 81 6.81 -4.90 -7.56
CA ASP A 81 6.93 -6.12 -8.37
C ASP A 81 7.44 -5.82 -9.80
N GLN A 82 7.42 -6.81 -10.68
CA GLN A 82 8.02 -6.70 -12.02
C GLN A 82 7.43 -5.59 -12.92
N TYR A 83 6.20 -5.14 -12.66
CA TYR A 83 5.51 -4.12 -13.46
C TYR A 83 5.48 -2.71 -12.83
N THR A 84 6.05 -2.50 -11.64
CA THR A 84 6.04 -1.19 -10.94
C THR A 84 6.58 -0.05 -11.81
N SER A 85 7.63 -0.31 -12.60
CA SER A 85 8.21 0.74 -13.46
C SER A 85 7.19 1.26 -14.47
N ASP A 86 6.43 0.37 -15.09
CA ASP A 86 5.40 0.71 -16.06
C ASP A 86 4.21 1.40 -15.38
N LEU A 87 3.86 0.97 -14.15
CA LEU A 87 2.83 1.60 -13.34
C LEU A 87 3.17 3.06 -13.02
N LEU A 88 4.42 3.34 -12.64
CA LEU A 88 4.93 4.69 -12.44
C LEU A 88 4.89 5.51 -13.74
N ASP A 89 5.26 4.92 -14.89
CA ASP A 89 5.13 5.58 -16.19
C ASP A 89 3.67 5.87 -16.57
N ILE A 90 2.72 4.99 -16.21
CA ILE A 90 1.27 5.18 -16.36
C ILE A 90 0.76 6.35 -15.51
N PHE A 91 1.14 6.46 -14.24
CA PHE A 91 0.74 7.62 -13.44
C PHE A 91 1.39 8.92 -13.95
N LYS A 92 2.67 8.88 -14.32
CA LYS A 92 3.44 10.01 -14.83
C LYS A 92 2.88 10.58 -16.12
N ARG A 93 2.64 9.75 -17.15
CA ARG A 93 2.01 10.19 -18.43
C ARG A 93 0.63 10.80 -18.23
N ASN A 94 -0.04 10.43 -17.14
CA ASN A 94 -1.36 10.89 -16.77
C ASN A 94 -1.35 12.12 -15.84
N ASN A 95 -0.19 12.62 -15.41
CA ASN A 95 -0.08 13.65 -14.37
C ASN A 95 -0.91 13.35 -13.11
N ALA A 96 -0.92 12.09 -12.70
CA ALA A 96 -1.63 11.59 -11.53
C ALA A 96 -0.63 11.15 -10.45
N LYS A 97 -1.07 11.12 -9.18
CA LYS A 97 -0.30 10.55 -8.06
C LYS A 97 -1.04 9.36 -7.45
N ALA A 98 -0.30 8.60 -6.65
CA ALA A 98 -0.75 7.38 -6.01
C ALA A 98 0.04 7.15 -4.71
N THR A 99 -0.43 6.22 -3.88
CA THR A 99 0.28 5.77 -2.67
C THR A 99 0.57 4.29 -2.76
N PHE A 100 1.82 3.89 -2.62
CA PHE A 100 2.21 2.48 -2.59
C PHE A 100 2.42 2.04 -1.14
N PHE A 101 1.66 1.06 -0.65
CA PHE A 101 1.95 0.40 0.62
C PHE A 101 2.84 -0.81 0.32
N VAL A 102 4.13 -0.65 0.55
CA VAL A 102 5.14 -1.63 0.08
C VAL A 102 5.46 -2.69 1.14
N VAL A 103 5.74 -3.91 0.67
CA VAL A 103 6.12 -5.07 1.49
C VAL A 103 7.63 -5.33 1.41
N GLY A 104 8.28 -5.55 2.54
CA GLY A 104 9.73 -5.80 2.62
C GLY A 104 10.21 -7.08 1.92
N ASP A 105 9.58 -8.21 2.22
CA ASP A 105 9.88 -9.55 1.72
C ASP A 105 8.62 -10.42 1.76
N ASN A 106 7.84 -10.42 0.67
CA ASN A 106 6.58 -11.15 0.56
C ASN A 106 6.77 -12.69 0.38
N GLY A 107 7.84 -13.27 0.93
CA GLY A 107 8.16 -14.71 0.91
C GLY A 107 8.51 -15.32 -0.46
N ARG A 108 8.19 -14.61 -1.55
CA ARG A 108 8.48 -14.99 -2.95
C ARG A 108 9.96 -15.24 -3.17
N TRP A 109 10.31 -16.29 -3.92
CA TRP A 109 11.69 -16.71 -4.18
C TRP A 109 12.25 -16.16 -5.49
N ASP A 110 11.34 -15.76 -6.38
CA ASP A 110 11.54 -15.13 -7.68
C ASP A 110 11.55 -13.61 -7.60
N ARG A 111 11.20 -13.04 -6.44
CA ARG A 111 11.21 -11.59 -6.15
C ARG A 111 12.34 -11.24 -5.18
N PRO A 112 13.17 -10.20 -5.43
CA PRO A 112 14.11 -9.70 -4.43
C PRO A 112 13.38 -9.06 -3.24
N THR A 113 14.10 -8.85 -2.13
CA THR A 113 13.57 -8.05 -1.01
C THR A 113 13.61 -6.56 -1.37
N LEU A 114 12.70 -5.76 -0.82
CA LEU A 114 12.58 -4.31 -1.08
C LEU A 114 13.90 -3.55 -0.89
N GLY A 115 14.69 -3.94 0.12
CA GLY A 115 16.00 -3.36 0.44
C GLY A 115 17.20 -4.02 -0.22
N ASP A 116 17.02 -4.94 -1.17
CA ASP A 116 18.15 -5.60 -1.85
C ASP A 116 18.91 -4.60 -2.74
N PRO A 117 20.19 -4.26 -2.45
CA PRO A 117 20.95 -3.30 -3.23
C PRO A 117 21.31 -3.79 -4.64
N ALA A 118 21.18 -5.10 -4.92
CA ALA A 118 21.30 -5.67 -6.26
C ALA A 118 19.94 -5.76 -6.99
N GLY A 119 18.83 -5.57 -6.27
CA GLY A 119 17.48 -5.55 -6.83
C GLY A 119 17.07 -4.21 -7.43
N PRO A 120 15.98 -4.15 -8.21
CA PRO A 120 15.49 -2.91 -8.83
C PRO A 120 14.73 -2.02 -7.82
N PHE A 121 14.24 -2.58 -6.71
CA PHE A 121 13.30 -1.90 -5.82
C PHE A 121 13.85 -0.67 -5.09
N PRO A 122 15.10 -0.62 -4.61
CA PRO A 122 15.64 0.62 -4.03
C PRO A 122 15.69 1.79 -5.01
N ALA A 123 15.86 1.52 -6.31
CA ALA A 123 15.78 2.54 -7.35
C ALA A 123 14.33 2.96 -7.62
N LEU A 124 13.39 2.01 -7.64
CA LEU A 124 11.95 2.29 -7.78
C LEU A 124 11.38 3.06 -6.58
N MET A 125 11.86 2.84 -5.35
CA MET A 125 11.47 3.64 -4.18
C MET A 125 11.85 5.11 -4.37
N LYS A 126 13.10 5.36 -4.78
CA LYS A 126 13.61 6.70 -5.09
C LYS A 126 12.84 7.33 -6.25
N ARG A 127 12.54 6.55 -7.29
CA ARG A 127 11.74 6.97 -8.45
C ARG A 127 10.34 7.43 -8.01
N ALA A 128 9.60 6.59 -7.28
CA ALA A 128 8.26 6.90 -6.79
C ALA A 128 8.21 8.22 -6.02
N ILE A 129 9.10 8.41 -5.03
CA ILE A 129 9.22 9.67 -4.30
C ILE A 129 9.53 10.85 -5.25
N SER A 130 10.52 10.70 -6.14
CA SER A 130 10.92 11.77 -7.06
C SER A 130 9.84 12.16 -8.08
N GLU A 131 8.93 11.24 -8.39
CA GLU A 131 7.78 11.46 -9.28
C GLU A 131 6.53 11.93 -8.51
N GLY A 132 6.66 12.16 -7.19
CA GLY A 132 5.64 12.75 -6.31
C GLY A 132 4.65 11.75 -5.71
N HIS A 133 4.94 10.45 -5.79
CA HIS A 133 4.13 9.42 -5.14
C HIS A 133 4.44 9.35 -3.65
N GLN A 134 3.46 8.87 -2.89
CA GLN A 134 3.67 8.51 -1.48
C GLN A 134 4.00 7.02 -1.38
N LEU A 135 4.89 6.69 -0.45
CA LEU A 135 5.20 5.35 0.01
C LEU A 135 4.76 5.20 1.47
N GLY A 136 3.92 4.22 1.75
CA GLY A 136 3.56 3.76 3.09
C GLY A 136 4.11 2.36 3.37
N SER A 137 3.98 1.89 4.60
CA SER A 137 4.43 0.57 5.04
C SER A 137 3.28 -0.45 4.98
N HIS A 138 3.54 -1.65 4.43
CA HIS A 138 2.60 -2.79 4.43
C HIS A 138 3.18 -4.01 5.15
N SER A 139 3.94 -3.74 6.23
CA SER A 139 4.72 -4.72 7.01
C SER A 139 5.92 -5.33 6.24
N TRP A 140 6.78 -6.04 6.96
CA TRP A 140 7.94 -6.68 6.37
C TRP A 140 7.54 -7.91 5.55
N GLY A 141 6.85 -8.87 6.16
CA GLY A 141 6.54 -10.19 5.63
C GLY A 141 5.07 -10.44 5.33
N HIS A 142 4.27 -9.37 5.16
CA HIS A 142 2.83 -9.42 4.86
C HIS A 142 2.05 -10.34 5.83
N GLN A 143 2.37 -10.24 7.13
CA GLN A 143 1.73 -11.06 8.16
C GLN A 143 0.40 -10.46 8.62
N ASP A 144 -0.58 -11.29 8.98
CA ASP A 144 -1.86 -10.80 9.56
C ASP A 144 -1.62 -10.23 10.96
N PHE A 145 -1.74 -8.90 11.10
CA PHE A 145 -1.50 -8.21 12.36
C PHE A 145 -2.51 -8.60 13.45
N ALA A 146 -3.75 -8.97 13.12
CA ALA A 146 -4.72 -9.46 14.10
C ALA A 146 -4.40 -10.87 14.64
N VAL A 147 -3.52 -11.63 13.97
CA VAL A 147 -3.14 -13.01 14.36
C VAL A 147 -1.79 -13.08 15.07
N ILE A 148 -0.80 -12.29 14.64
CA ILE A 148 0.54 -12.32 15.23
C ILE A 148 0.63 -11.54 16.56
N SER A 149 1.61 -11.88 17.39
CA SER A 149 1.83 -11.23 18.70
C SER A 149 2.32 -9.77 18.56
N PRO A 150 2.13 -8.92 19.59
CA PRO A 150 2.65 -7.54 19.59
C PRO A 150 4.16 -7.43 19.31
N ASP A 151 4.97 -8.35 19.85
CA ASP A 151 6.40 -8.42 19.54
C ASP A 151 6.66 -8.73 18.06
N ALA A 152 5.85 -9.59 17.42
CA ALA A 152 5.96 -9.86 15.99
C ALA A 152 5.54 -8.64 15.16
N ARG A 153 4.43 -7.96 15.50
CA ARG A 153 4.02 -6.68 14.88
C ARG A 153 5.14 -5.64 14.95
N LYS A 154 5.79 -5.52 16.11
CA LYS A 154 6.97 -4.66 16.31
C LYS A 154 8.12 -5.01 15.36
N GLN A 155 8.48 -6.29 15.22
CA GLN A 155 9.55 -6.68 14.28
C GLN A 155 9.16 -6.40 12.82
N GLU A 156 7.91 -6.65 12.45
CA GLU A 156 7.35 -6.37 11.14
C GLU A 156 7.43 -4.88 10.76
N LEU A 157 7.11 -3.99 11.70
CA LEU A 157 7.25 -2.54 11.52
C LEU A 157 8.72 -2.10 11.44
N LEU A 158 9.51 -2.42 12.48
CA LEU A 158 10.90 -1.95 12.59
C LEU A 158 11.79 -2.42 11.44
N ARG A 159 11.58 -3.65 10.94
CA ARG A 159 12.40 -4.19 9.85
C ARG A 159 12.12 -3.51 8.51
N LEU A 160 10.87 -3.12 8.24
CA LEU A 160 10.58 -2.34 7.03
C LEU A 160 11.04 -0.88 7.19
N GLU A 161 10.87 -0.27 8.37
CA GLU A 161 11.43 1.06 8.67
C GLU A 161 12.94 1.15 8.44
N GLY A 162 13.69 0.13 8.85
CA GLY A 162 15.14 0.04 8.61
C GLY A 162 15.50 0.06 7.13
N VAL A 163 14.76 -0.63 6.27
CA VAL A 163 14.97 -0.58 4.80
C VAL A 163 14.66 0.81 4.24
N PHE A 164 13.58 1.44 4.72
CA PHE A 164 13.25 2.80 4.34
C PHE A 164 14.37 3.79 4.72
N VAL A 165 14.94 3.69 5.93
CA VAL A 165 16.09 4.50 6.33
C VAL A 165 17.34 4.21 5.48
N ASP A 166 17.67 2.94 5.24
CA ASP A 166 18.84 2.57 4.44
C ASP A 166 18.75 3.04 2.97
N VAL A 167 17.54 3.05 2.39
CA VAL A 167 17.31 3.41 0.97
C VAL A 167 17.05 4.91 0.78
N LEU A 168 16.24 5.53 1.65
CA LEU A 168 15.73 6.90 1.49
C LEU A 168 16.23 7.89 2.56
N GLY A 169 16.75 7.41 3.69
CA GLY A 169 17.18 8.24 4.83
C GLY A 169 16.06 8.58 5.83
N TYR A 170 14.85 8.10 5.62
CA TYR A 170 13.66 8.33 6.45
C TYR A 170 12.64 7.21 6.27
N PHE A 171 11.67 7.10 7.18
CA PHE A 171 10.67 6.02 7.18
C PHE A 171 9.23 6.54 7.30
N PRO A 172 8.20 5.81 6.85
CA PRO A 172 6.85 6.35 6.69
C PRO A 172 6.12 6.54 8.02
N THR A 173 5.15 7.46 8.03
CA THR A 173 4.14 7.61 9.10
C THR A 173 2.80 6.98 8.74
N TYR A 174 2.68 6.40 7.55
CA TYR A 174 1.47 5.78 7.03
C TYR A 174 1.64 4.26 6.92
N PHE A 175 0.70 3.50 7.46
CA PHE A 175 0.68 2.04 7.45
C PHE A 175 -0.69 1.52 7.08
N ARG A 176 -0.75 0.47 6.27
CA ARG A 176 -1.95 -0.32 6.05
C ARG A 176 -1.72 -1.73 6.58
N PRO A 177 -2.58 -2.27 7.46
CA PRO A 177 -2.49 -3.67 7.90
C PRO A 177 -2.72 -4.62 6.71
N PRO A 178 -1.86 -5.63 6.52
CA PRO A 178 -2.12 -6.76 5.61
C PRO A 178 -3.53 -7.32 5.79
N TYR A 179 -4.17 -7.68 4.68
CA TYR A 179 -5.55 -8.16 4.62
C TYR A 179 -6.61 -7.19 5.19
N THR A 180 -6.25 -5.95 5.51
CA THR A 180 -7.07 -5.00 6.30
C THR A 180 -7.52 -5.63 7.63
N SER A 181 -6.73 -6.57 8.16
CA SER A 181 -7.04 -7.34 9.36
C SER A 181 -6.41 -6.69 10.58
N PHE A 182 -7.26 -6.05 11.40
CA PHE A 182 -6.85 -5.39 12.63
C PHE A 182 -7.96 -5.37 13.69
N ASP A 183 -7.55 -5.23 14.95
CA ASP A 183 -8.41 -4.98 16.10
C ASP A 183 -7.92 -3.73 16.87
N GLU A 184 -8.56 -3.41 18.00
CA GLU A 184 -8.18 -2.27 18.83
C GLU A 184 -6.72 -2.35 19.33
N ALA A 185 -6.20 -3.55 19.60
CA ALA A 185 -4.82 -3.74 20.02
C ALA A 185 -3.84 -3.45 18.88
N VAL A 186 -4.12 -3.91 17.65
CA VAL A 186 -3.33 -3.55 16.46
C VAL A 186 -3.35 -2.03 16.24
N VAL A 187 -4.51 -1.39 16.37
CA VAL A 187 -4.66 0.07 16.19
C VAL A 187 -3.87 0.85 17.25
N GLN A 188 -3.84 0.35 18.49
CA GLN A 188 -3.05 0.94 19.58
C GLN A 188 -1.54 0.70 19.39
N ASP A 189 -1.10 -0.48 18.94
CA ASP A 189 0.30 -0.72 18.57
C ASP A 189 0.75 0.26 17.48
N LEU A 190 -0.03 0.42 16.41
CA LEU A 190 0.27 1.38 15.34
C LEU A 190 0.31 2.82 15.84
N ARG A 191 -0.58 3.20 16.77
CA ARG A 191 -0.56 4.51 17.43
C ARG A 191 0.75 4.75 18.18
N ASP A 192 1.25 3.76 18.90
CA ASP A 192 2.46 3.87 19.73
C ASP A 192 3.75 3.82 18.89
N PHE A 193 3.74 3.12 17.75
CA PHE A 193 4.79 3.24 16.72
C PHE A 193 4.68 4.52 15.87
N GLY A 194 3.64 5.33 16.08
CA GLY A 194 3.46 6.62 15.40
C GLY A 194 3.04 6.48 13.94
N TYR A 195 2.12 5.55 13.65
CA TYR A 195 1.51 5.33 12.35
C TYR A 195 0.04 5.77 12.29
N HIS A 196 -0.33 6.38 11.17
CA HIS A 196 -1.71 6.47 10.70
C HIS A 196 -2.12 5.12 10.12
N ASN A 197 -3.17 4.50 10.68
CA ASN A 197 -3.74 3.25 10.17
C ASN A 197 -4.66 3.56 8.99
N VAL A 198 -4.22 3.25 7.76
CA VAL A 198 -4.96 3.52 6.52
C VAL A 198 -5.75 2.30 6.08
N ASN A 199 -7.05 2.51 5.86
CA ASN A 199 -7.96 1.54 5.25
C ASN A 199 -8.39 2.11 3.87
N TYR A 200 -9.62 1.84 3.43
CA TYR A 200 -10.21 2.32 2.18
C TYR A 200 -11.73 2.45 2.31
N ASP A 201 -12.36 3.17 1.38
CA ASP A 201 -13.81 3.25 1.21
C ASP A 201 -14.28 2.73 -0.17
N LEU A 202 -13.35 2.30 -1.01
CA LEU A 202 -13.60 1.67 -2.30
C LEU A 202 -12.60 0.54 -2.56
N ASP A 203 -13.05 -0.70 -2.35
CA ASP A 203 -12.33 -1.90 -2.78
C ASP A 203 -12.56 -2.11 -4.29
N THR A 204 -11.51 -2.37 -5.06
CA THR A 204 -11.69 -2.79 -6.47
C THR A 204 -11.96 -4.28 -6.59
N GLU A 205 -11.70 -5.09 -5.56
CA GLU A 205 -11.75 -6.57 -5.58
C GLU A 205 -10.87 -7.20 -6.68
N ASP A 206 -9.84 -6.50 -7.15
CA ASP A 206 -8.93 -6.91 -8.22
C ASP A 206 -8.18 -8.21 -7.91
N TRP A 207 -7.89 -8.47 -6.63
CA TRP A 207 -7.36 -9.72 -6.09
C TRP A 207 -8.19 -10.97 -6.42
N LYS A 208 -9.46 -10.83 -6.86
CA LYS A 208 -10.27 -11.94 -7.38
C LYS A 208 -9.96 -12.32 -8.83
N GLY A 209 -9.15 -11.52 -9.54
CA GLY A 209 -8.75 -11.73 -10.93
C GLY A 209 -9.80 -11.36 -12.00
N ASP A 210 -10.97 -10.86 -11.59
CA ASP A 210 -12.04 -10.36 -12.47
C ASP A 210 -11.87 -8.85 -12.69
N TYR A 211 -10.91 -8.48 -13.55
CA TYR A 211 -10.65 -7.08 -13.91
C TYR A 211 -11.85 -6.35 -14.54
N PRO A 212 -12.69 -6.97 -15.40
CA PRO A 212 -13.96 -6.37 -15.82
C PRO A 212 -14.86 -5.98 -14.63
N LYS A 213 -14.99 -6.86 -13.62
CA LYS A 213 -15.71 -6.54 -12.38
C LYS A 213 -15.03 -5.39 -11.63
N ALA A 214 -13.72 -5.43 -11.44
CA ALA A 214 -12.98 -4.39 -10.71
C ALA A 214 -13.16 -2.98 -11.30
N LYS A 215 -13.03 -2.87 -12.62
CA LYS A 215 -13.33 -1.64 -13.38
C LYS A 215 -14.76 -1.17 -13.19
N SER A 216 -15.73 -2.10 -13.24
CA SER A 216 -17.16 -1.76 -13.07
C SER A 216 -17.47 -1.24 -11.66
N VAL A 217 -16.83 -1.79 -10.62
CA VAL A 217 -16.99 -1.34 -9.22
C VAL A 217 -16.48 0.09 -9.08
N PHE A 218 -15.28 0.37 -9.58
CA PHE A 218 -14.71 1.72 -9.53
C PHE A 218 -15.53 2.73 -10.35
N SER A 219 -15.80 2.44 -11.62
CA SER A 219 -16.53 3.35 -12.51
C SER A 219 -17.93 3.67 -11.96
N ALA A 220 -18.63 2.69 -11.38
CA ALA A 220 -19.92 2.92 -10.72
C ALA A 220 -19.79 3.86 -9.51
N ALA A 221 -18.75 3.72 -8.68
CA ALA A 221 -18.54 4.59 -7.52
C ALA A 221 -18.26 6.04 -7.90
N VAL A 222 -17.35 6.28 -8.87
CA VAL A 222 -17.01 7.66 -9.28
C VAL A 222 -18.06 8.33 -10.16
N SER A 223 -18.85 7.58 -10.93
CA SER A 223 -19.89 8.15 -11.81
C SER A 223 -21.28 8.33 -11.15
N SER A 224 -21.56 7.61 -10.06
CA SER A 224 -22.78 7.81 -9.26
C SER A 224 -22.69 8.96 -8.25
N THR A 225 -21.52 9.61 -8.16
CA THR A 225 -21.21 10.68 -7.22
C THR A 225 -20.56 11.86 -7.96
N SER A 226 -20.19 12.94 -7.26
CA SER A 226 -19.44 14.04 -7.85
C SER A 226 -18.33 14.57 -6.95
N PRO A 227 -17.27 15.18 -7.50
CA PRO A 227 -16.17 15.77 -6.73
C PRO A 227 -16.60 16.77 -5.66
N SER A 228 -17.72 17.49 -5.83
CA SER A 228 -18.23 18.44 -4.83
C SER A 228 -18.92 17.76 -3.63
N THR A 229 -19.19 16.46 -3.73
CA THR A 229 -19.98 15.67 -2.77
C THR A 229 -19.24 14.46 -2.20
N ARG A 230 -18.20 13.97 -2.89
CA ARG A 230 -17.51 12.74 -2.53
C ARG A 230 -16.02 12.82 -2.84
N SER A 231 -15.29 11.89 -2.25
CA SER A 231 -13.89 11.58 -2.47
C SER A 231 -13.71 10.11 -2.13
N HIS A 232 -12.69 9.46 -2.69
CA HIS A 232 -12.48 8.02 -2.54
C HIS A 232 -11.04 7.70 -2.15
N LEU A 233 -10.89 6.75 -1.23
CA LEU A 233 -9.63 6.11 -0.88
C LEU A 233 -9.74 4.67 -1.39
N VAL A 234 -8.96 4.35 -2.43
CA VAL A 234 -9.20 3.20 -3.31
C VAL A 234 -8.13 2.13 -3.10
N LEU A 235 -8.53 0.89 -2.84
CA LEU A 235 -7.61 -0.25 -2.81
C LEU A 235 -7.49 -0.89 -4.20
N MET A 236 -6.26 -1.07 -4.66
CA MET A 236 -5.86 -2.01 -5.71
C MET A 236 -4.48 -2.60 -5.37
N HIS A 237 -4.00 -3.52 -6.20
CA HIS A 237 -2.74 -4.23 -6.05
C HIS A 237 -1.99 -4.28 -7.40
N GLU A 238 -0.69 -4.57 -7.42
CA GLU A 238 0.09 -4.77 -8.67
C GLU A 238 0.35 -6.27 -8.97
N LEU A 239 -0.73 -7.06 -9.07
CA LEU A 239 -0.70 -8.53 -9.08
C LEU A 239 -0.17 -9.14 -10.38
N ASP A 240 -0.57 -8.58 -11.52
CA ASP A 240 -0.19 -9.04 -12.85
C ASP A 240 -0.19 -7.88 -13.88
N GLU A 241 0.13 -8.21 -15.13
CA GLU A 241 0.15 -7.25 -16.26
C GLU A 241 -1.17 -6.49 -16.42
N ARG A 242 -2.32 -7.15 -16.16
CA ARG A 242 -3.65 -6.55 -16.30
C ARG A 242 -3.98 -5.63 -15.13
N SER A 243 -3.52 -5.94 -13.91
CA SER A 243 -3.58 -4.98 -12.79
C SER A 243 -2.92 -3.65 -13.17
N VAL A 244 -1.75 -3.71 -13.79
CA VAL A 244 -0.95 -2.51 -14.10
C VAL A 244 -1.34 -1.82 -15.41
N HIS A 245 -1.29 -2.51 -16.54
CA HIS A 245 -1.48 -1.88 -17.86
C HIS A 245 -2.95 -1.63 -18.22
N ASP A 246 -3.90 -2.35 -17.60
CA ASP A 246 -5.31 -2.31 -17.98
C ASP A 246 -6.23 -1.74 -16.87
N LEU A 247 -6.12 -2.22 -15.63
CA LEU A 247 -6.90 -1.70 -14.50
C LEU A 247 -6.43 -0.30 -14.09
N ALA A 248 -5.14 -0.09 -13.79
CA ALA A 248 -4.65 1.22 -13.32
C ALA A 248 -4.95 2.36 -14.30
N GLN A 249 -4.75 2.14 -15.61
CA GLN A 249 -5.07 3.13 -16.63
C GLN A 249 -6.59 3.41 -16.68
N ASN A 250 -7.45 2.38 -16.55
CA ASN A 250 -8.91 2.59 -16.51
C ASN A 250 -9.37 3.34 -15.26
N LEU A 251 -8.81 3.05 -14.08
CA LEU A 251 -9.10 3.78 -12.83
C LEU A 251 -8.77 5.27 -12.99
N ILE A 252 -7.61 5.58 -13.58
CA ILE A 252 -7.16 6.95 -13.86
C ILE A 252 -8.11 7.66 -14.84
N ASP A 253 -8.49 7.00 -15.93
CA ASP A 253 -9.35 7.60 -16.96
C ASP A 253 -10.76 7.86 -16.43
N GLU A 254 -11.37 6.91 -15.72
CA GLU A 254 -12.70 7.09 -15.12
C GLU A 254 -12.70 8.14 -14.00
N ALA A 255 -11.65 8.25 -13.18
CA ALA A 255 -11.54 9.32 -12.18
C ALA A 255 -11.55 10.71 -12.83
N LYS A 256 -10.67 10.92 -13.84
CA LYS A 256 -10.56 12.19 -14.57
C LYS A 256 -11.81 12.55 -15.34
N LYS A 257 -12.42 11.58 -16.01
CA LYS A 257 -13.68 11.71 -16.76
C LYS A 257 -14.82 12.21 -15.88
N ASN A 258 -14.84 11.81 -14.60
CA ASN A 258 -15.82 12.28 -13.61
C ASN A 258 -15.31 13.51 -12.79
N GLY A 259 -14.19 14.11 -13.18
CA GLY A 259 -13.70 15.38 -12.65
C GLY A 259 -12.91 15.30 -11.32
N TYR A 260 -12.44 14.12 -10.93
CA TYR A 260 -11.66 13.93 -9.70
C TYR A 260 -10.16 14.19 -9.90
N ASP A 261 -9.51 14.76 -8.88
CA ASP A 261 -8.05 14.85 -8.81
C ASP A 261 -7.45 13.56 -8.23
N LEU A 262 -6.46 13.00 -8.93
CA LEU A 262 -5.74 11.78 -8.54
C LEU A 262 -4.50 12.13 -7.70
N VAL A 263 -4.56 11.85 -6.40
CA VAL A 263 -3.64 12.36 -5.38
C VAL A 263 -3.06 11.25 -4.49
N THR A 264 -2.06 11.59 -3.68
CA THR A 264 -1.58 10.75 -2.58
C THR A 264 -2.59 10.66 -1.42
N VAL A 265 -2.44 9.68 -0.52
CA VAL A 265 -3.26 9.55 0.70
C VAL A 265 -3.06 10.77 1.61
N GLY A 266 -1.82 11.26 1.73
CA GLY A 266 -1.51 12.48 2.47
C GLY A 266 -2.29 13.70 1.96
N GLU A 267 -2.26 13.97 0.66
CA GLU A 267 -3.05 15.05 0.03
C GLU A 267 -4.57 14.83 0.18
N CYS A 268 -5.04 13.60 0.03
CA CYS A 268 -6.43 13.17 0.27
C CYS A 268 -6.90 13.45 1.72
N LEU A 269 -5.96 13.51 2.68
CA LEU A 269 -6.20 13.80 4.09
C LEU A 269 -5.82 15.24 4.51
N GLY A 270 -5.31 16.04 3.57
CA GLY A 270 -4.85 17.41 3.83
C GLY A 270 -3.54 17.50 4.63
N ASP A 271 -2.75 16.43 4.67
CA ASP A 271 -1.48 16.36 5.40
C ASP A 271 -0.30 16.78 4.50
N PRO A 272 0.53 17.76 4.89
CA PRO A 272 1.64 18.23 4.06
C PRO A 272 2.74 17.16 3.91
N PRO A 273 3.46 17.10 2.78
CA PRO A 273 4.49 16.07 2.52
C PRO A 273 5.60 15.92 3.57
N SER A 274 5.87 16.96 4.37
CA SER A 274 6.79 16.88 5.52
C SER A 274 6.38 15.85 6.57
N ASN A 275 5.08 15.56 6.68
CA ASN A 275 4.51 14.73 7.72
C ASN A 275 4.37 13.25 7.30
N TRP A 276 4.49 12.93 6.01
CA TRP A 276 4.33 11.56 5.50
C TRP A 276 5.47 10.61 5.92
N TYR A 277 6.56 11.20 6.41
CA TYR A 277 7.78 10.51 6.79
C TYR A 277 8.35 11.07 8.09
N ARG A 278 9.09 10.21 8.78
CA ARG A 278 9.77 10.49 10.05
C ARG A 278 11.27 10.53 9.83
N ASP A 279 11.89 11.59 10.32
CA ASP A 279 13.34 11.72 10.39
C ASP A 279 13.87 10.78 11.50
N PRO A 280 14.82 9.86 11.21
CA PRO A 280 15.32 8.90 12.19
C PRO A 280 16.19 9.53 13.29
N ALA A 281 16.75 10.73 13.09
CA ALA A 281 17.54 11.44 14.09
C ALA A 281 16.66 12.18 15.10
N THR A 282 15.55 12.78 14.66
CA THR A 282 14.68 13.59 15.54
C THR A 282 13.43 12.85 16.02
N GLY A 283 12.97 11.85 15.26
CA GLY A 283 11.63 11.27 15.40
C GLY A 283 10.49 12.19 14.93
N GLY A 284 10.79 13.39 14.43
CA GLY A 284 9.81 14.37 13.95
C GLY A 284 9.51 14.27 12.45
N PRO A 285 8.69 15.18 11.91
CA PRO A 285 8.46 15.30 10.47
C PRO A 285 9.73 15.78 9.76
N LEU A 286 9.85 15.51 8.46
CA LEU A 286 11.03 15.87 7.68
C LEU A 286 11.24 17.39 7.64
N GLY A 287 12.49 17.81 7.85
CA GLY A 287 12.86 19.23 7.88
C GLY A 287 12.52 19.96 9.18
N ALA A 288 11.97 19.28 10.19
CA ALA A 288 11.85 19.85 11.52
C ALA A 288 13.24 20.13 12.13
N ALA A 289 13.37 21.26 12.83
CA ALA A 289 14.55 21.50 13.65
C ALA A 289 14.65 20.42 14.75
N PRO A 290 15.87 19.99 15.14
CA PRO A 290 16.03 19.05 16.25
C PRO A 290 15.32 19.57 17.51
N PRO A 291 14.68 18.70 18.31
CA PRO A 291 14.16 19.11 19.61
C PRO A 291 15.29 19.72 20.42
N THR A 292 15.20 21.01 20.75
CA THR A 292 16.10 21.61 21.72
C THR A 292 15.78 20.98 23.07
N ASP A 293 16.74 20.24 23.65
CA ASP A 293 16.56 19.66 24.97
C ASP A 293 16.21 20.78 25.96
N ASP A 294 14.99 20.73 26.50
CA ASP A 294 14.46 21.75 27.40
C ASP A 294 15.20 21.68 28.73
N LYS A 295 16.28 22.46 28.82
CA LYS A 295 17.09 22.57 30.01
C LYS A 295 16.29 23.30 31.07
N THR A 296 15.72 22.52 31.98
CA THR A 296 15.06 22.92 33.23
C THR A 296 15.56 24.28 33.72
N THR A 297 14.78 25.33 33.47
CA THR A 297 15.13 26.68 33.89
C THR A 297 14.80 26.83 35.38
N THR A 298 15.73 26.40 36.23
CA THR A 298 15.65 26.58 37.69
C THR A 298 15.67 28.08 38.00
N SER A 299 14.50 28.65 38.22
CA SER A 299 14.27 30.05 38.56
C SER A 299 14.92 30.39 39.91
N SER A 300 16.15 30.85 39.86
CA SER A 300 16.87 31.39 41.01
C SER A 300 16.65 32.91 41.07
N SER A 301 15.70 33.31 41.92
CA SER A 301 15.44 34.71 42.23
C SER A 301 16.65 35.35 42.90
N SER A 302 17.19 36.43 42.32
CA SER A 302 18.02 37.38 43.04
C SER A 302 17.54 38.80 42.77
N SER A 303 17.00 39.42 43.82
CA SER A 303 16.54 40.80 43.83
C SER A 303 17.70 41.74 44.16
N SER A 304 17.89 42.77 43.35
CA SER A 304 18.56 43.99 43.81
C SER A 304 17.98 45.21 43.12
N SER A 305 17.43 46.11 43.93
CA SER A 305 16.77 47.35 43.53
C SER A 305 17.76 48.51 43.46
N SER A 306 17.49 49.51 42.62
CA SER A 306 16.98 50.83 43.09
C SER A 306 17.23 51.99 42.11
N SER A 307 16.22 52.87 41.93
CA SER A 307 16.31 54.31 41.55
C SER A 307 16.96 54.68 40.18
N THR A 308 16.60 55.70 39.39
CA THR A 308 15.51 56.73 39.30
C THR A 308 15.55 57.29 37.85
N LYS A 309 14.69 58.19 37.30
CA LYS A 309 13.66 59.12 37.82
C LYS A 309 12.64 59.51 36.70
N SER A 310 11.54 60.15 37.11
CA SER A 310 10.77 61.23 36.45
C SER A 310 11.48 62.08 35.37
N SER A 311 10.82 62.79 34.43
CA SER A 311 9.40 62.96 34.03
C SER A 311 9.37 63.80 32.72
N GLY A 312 8.25 63.91 32.00
CA GLY A 312 8.16 64.85 30.86
C GLY A 312 6.97 64.68 29.91
N THR A 313 5.81 65.22 30.27
CA THR A 313 4.66 65.42 29.35
C THR A 313 4.76 66.79 28.67
N THR A 314 4.51 66.89 27.35
CA THR A 314 3.72 68.00 26.73
C THR A 314 3.44 67.74 25.24
N THR A 315 2.31 68.25 24.76
CA THR A 315 1.81 68.22 23.37
C THR A 315 1.52 69.68 22.91
N PRO A 316 0.92 69.91 21.72
CA PRO A 316 1.48 70.31 20.42
C PRO A 316 1.51 71.86 20.21
N PRO A 317 1.58 72.40 18.97
CA PRO A 317 0.32 72.69 18.26
C PRO A 317 0.31 72.65 16.70
N SER A 318 -0.89 72.45 16.16
CA SER A 318 -1.51 72.95 14.91
C SER A 318 -0.69 73.45 13.70
N SER A 319 -1.11 73.05 12.48
CA SER A 319 -1.87 73.96 11.59
C SER A 319 -2.56 73.27 10.40
N SER A 320 -3.83 73.66 10.19
CA SER A 320 -4.70 73.65 8.99
C SER A 320 -4.07 73.40 7.58
N SER A 321 -4.80 72.95 6.54
CA SER A 321 -6.17 73.38 6.16
C SER A 321 -6.87 72.56 5.05
N LYS A 322 -8.22 72.47 5.12
CA LYS A 322 -9.22 72.51 4.01
C LYS A 322 -9.21 71.43 2.90
N SER A 323 -10.33 71.03 2.28
CA SER A 323 -11.78 71.06 2.59
C SER A 323 -12.57 70.42 1.42
N ASP A 324 -13.61 69.62 1.68
CA ASP A 324 -14.85 69.39 0.87
C ASP A 324 -14.73 68.97 -0.62
N SER A 325 -15.62 68.23 -1.30
CA SER A 325 -17.00 67.71 -1.12
C SER A 325 -17.27 66.65 -2.23
N SER A 326 -18.33 65.83 -2.31
CA SER A 326 -19.36 65.30 -1.38
C SER A 326 -20.15 64.15 -2.08
N LYS A 327 -21.11 63.53 -1.38
CA LYS A 327 -22.14 62.55 -1.83
C LYS A 327 -21.66 61.12 -2.14
N SER A 328 -22.20 60.02 -1.60
CA SER A 328 -23.47 59.60 -0.93
C SER A 328 -24.43 58.77 -1.81
N SER A 329 -24.40 57.44 -1.64
CA SER A 329 -25.53 56.50 -1.76
C SER A 329 -25.05 55.11 -1.32
N SER A 330 -25.30 54.65 -0.09
CA SER A 330 -26.55 54.06 0.39
C SER A 330 -26.93 52.70 -0.22
N SER A 331 -26.49 51.61 0.42
CA SER A 331 -27.34 50.44 0.64
C SER A 331 -26.87 49.67 1.89
N SER A 332 -27.83 49.31 2.73
CA SER A 332 -27.61 48.56 3.97
C SER A 332 -27.78 47.07 3.72
N SER A 333 -27.03 46.20 4.40
CA SER A 333 -27.60 45.09 5.20
C SER A 333 -26.55 44.18 5.86
N LYS A 334 -26.53 44.27 7.20
CA LYS A 334 -26.53 43.18 8.20
C LYS A 334 -25.49 42.05 8.14
N ASP A 335 -24.87 41.86 9.31
CA ASP A 335 -24.08 40.71 9.72
C ASP A 335 -24.72 39.35 9.42
N ALA A 336 -23.86 38.38 9.05
CA ALA A 336 -24.12 36.96 9.20
C ALA A 336 -22.85 36.27 9.75
N SER A 337 -22.98 35.75 10.98
CA SER A 337 -21.96 35.02 11.74
C SER A 337 -21.17 34.00 10.91
N THR A 338 -19.84 34.11 10.93
CA THR A 338 -18.95 33.09 10.38
C THR A 338 -18.87 31.88 11.33
N THR A 339 -19.70 30.88 11.10
CA THR A 339 -19.58 29.59 11.78
C THR A 339 -18.50 28.75 11.09
N THR A 340 -17.37 28.54 11.76
CA THR A 340 -16.32 27.61 11.31
C THR A 340 -16.83 26.17 11.41
N THR A 341 -17.23 25.59 10.29
CA THR A 341 -17.58 24.16 10.22
C THR A 341 -16.30 23.32 10.31
N THR A 342 -16.01 22.83 11.51
CA THR A 342 -15.00 21.78 11.70
C THR A 342 -15.52 20.49 11.08
N GLY A 343 -14.80 19.93 10.10
CA GLY A 343 -15.19 18.68 9.46
C GLY A 343 -15.10 17.51 10.43
N THR A 344 -16.23 16.87 10.72
CA THR A 344 -16.27 15.66 11.57
C THR A 344 -15.57 14.50 10.87
N ILE A 345 -14.55 13.93 11.49
CA ILE A 345 -13.95 12.67 11.06
C ILE A 345 -15.00 11.56 11.27
N THR A 346 -15.46 10.95 10.18
CA THR A 346 -16.38 9.82 10.24
C THR A 346 -15.63 8.59 10.77
N THR A 347 -15.74 8.33 12.06
CA THR A 347 -15.31 7.08 12.68
C THR A 347 -16.28 5.96 12.28
N THR A 348 -15.94 5.18 11.26
CA THR A 348 -16.61 3.90 11.00
C THR A 348 -16.31 2.95 12.18
N PRO A 349 -17.31 2.26 12.76
CA PRO A 349 -17.06 1.23 13.74
C PRO A 349 -16.15 0.12 13.16
N VAL A 350 -15.31 -0.48 14.01
CA VAL A 350 -14.43 -1.60 13.62
C VAL A 350 -15.29 -2.80 13.24
N GLN A 351 -15.60 -2.94 11.96
CA GLN A 351 -16.32 -4.08 11.42
C GLN A 351 -15.30 -5.08 10.86
N ARG A 352 -14.93 -6.05 11.70
CA ARG A 352 -14.11 -7.22 11.32
C ARG A 352 -14.67 -7.82 10.01
N PRO A 353 -13.88 -7.90 8.92
CA PRO A 353 -14.25 -8.69 7.76
C PRO A 353 -14.50 -10.15 8.19
N PRO A 354 -15.50 -10.85 7.64
CA PRO A 354 -15.76 -12.24 8.01
C PRO A 354 -14.49 -13.08 7.79
N ALA A 355 -14.11 -13.85 8.82
CA ALA A 355 -12.85 -14.58 8.83
C ALA A 355 -12.74 -15.49 7.60
N GLN A 356 -11.76 -15.22 6.74
CA GLN A 356 -11.51 -16.03 5.56
C GLN A 356 -10.97 -17.40 6.00
N SER A 357 -11.78 -18.44 5.85
CA SER A 357 -11.36 -19.80 6.16
C SER A 357 -10.37 -20.29 5.09
N SER A 358 -9.08 -20.13 5.34
CA SER A 358 -8.03 -20.76 4.53
C SER A 358 -8.04 -22.27 4.73
N THR A 359 -8.90 -22.98 4.00
CA THR A 359 -8.87 -24.45 3.93
C THR A 359 -7.66 -24.90 3.13
N THR A 360 -6.49 -24.99 3.78
CA THR A 360 -5.36 -25.78 3.27
C THR A 360 -5.79 -27.24 3.11
N PRO A 361 -5.65 -27.84 1.92
CA PRO A 361 -5.81 -29.29 1.77
C PRO A 361 -4.77 -30.01 2.61
N ALA A 362 -5.22 -30.93 3.47
CA ALA A 362 -4.32 -31.73 4.30
C ALA A 362 -3.37 -32.57 3.42
N ALA A 363 -2.07 -32.51 3.71
CA ALA A 363 -1.08 -33.34 3.04
C ALA A 363 -1.36 -34.83 3.32
N ALA A 364 -1.67 -35.59 2.27
CA ALA A 364 -1.90 -37.03 2.38
C ALA A 364 -0.58 -37.74 2.73
N THR A 365 -0.49 -38.32 3.93
CA THR A 365 0.64 -39.12 4.37
C THR A 365 0.69 -40.45 3.63
N SER A 366 1.70 -40.64 2.78
CA SER A 366 1.94 -41.90 2.05
C SER A 366 2.61 -42.95 2.94
N SER A 367 1.81 -43.75 3.64
CA SER A 367 2.30 -44.96 4.33
C SER A 367 2.41 -46.14 3.35
N THR A 368 3.62 -46.70 3.20
CA THR A 368 3.90 -47.88 2.38
C THR A 368 3.17 -49.13 2.90
N PRO A 369 2.50 -49.93 2.05
CA PRO A 369 1.86 -51.18 2.48
C PRO A 369 2.86 -52.36 2.53
N PRO A 370 2.71 -53.31 3.48
CA PRO A 370 3.41 -54.59 3.42
C PRO A 370 2.68 -55.56 2.47
N ALA A 371 3.43 -56.47 1.85
CA ALA A 371 2.89 -57.53 1.00
C ALA A 371 2.57 -58.81 1.80
N GLN A 372 1.51 -59.54 1.42
CA GLN A 372 1.54 -60.99 1.09
C GLN A 372 0.14 -61.62 0.90
N GLY A 373 0.05 -62.58 -0.04
CA GLY A 373 -1.04 -63.59 -0.18
C GLY A 373 -2.37 -63.10 -0.79
N GLY A 374 -3.08 -63.86 -1.64
CA GLY A 374 -2.79 -65.17 -2.26
C GLY A 374 -4.08 -65.93 -2.63
N ALA A 375 -4.22 -66.37 -3.89
CA ALA A 375 -5.37 -67.10 -4.49
C ALA A 375 -6.73 -66.34 -4.52
N GLY A 376 -7.67 -66.59 -5.46
CA GLY A 376 -7.68 -67.44 -6.67
C GLY A 376 -9.11 -67.59 -7.24
N GLY A 377 -9.28 -67.70 -8.57
CA GLY A 377 -10.58 -67.86 -9.27
C GLY A 377 -10.71 -66.94 -10.50
N LEU A 378 -10.39 -67.40 -11.72
CA LEU A 378 -11.28 -68.06 -12.71
C LEU A 378 -12.40 -67.11 -13.24
N SER A 379 -12.29 -66.57 -14.46
CA SER A 379 -12.71 -67.18 -15.76
C SER A 379 -14.25 -67.20 -15.95
N SER A 380 -14.85 -66.89 -17.12
CA SER A 380 -14.31 -66.65 -18.47
C SER A 380 -15.36 -66.05 -19.44
N LEU A 381 -14.87 -65.26 -20.43
CA LEU A 381 -15.27 -65.23 -21.86
C LEU A 381 -16.69 -64.82 -22.36
N ILE A 382 -16.71 -64.52 -23.67
CA ILE A 382 -17.82 -64.38 -24.64
C ILE A 382 -18.51 -62.99 -24.69
N SER A 383 -18.87 -62.39 -25.84
CA SER A 383 -18.30 -62.34 -27.21
C SER A 383 -19.13 -61.35 -28.06
N LEU A 384 -18.51 -60.72 -29.06
CA LEU A 384 -19.08 -60.21 -30.33
C LEU A 384 -20.40 -59.41 -30.38
N GLY A 385 -20.33 -58.22 -31.02
CA GLY A 385 -21.27 -57.84 -32.07
C GLY A 385 -21.88 -56.42 -32.00
N GLY A 386 -21.84 -55.68 -33.12
CA GLY A 386 -22.71 -54.51 -33.32
C GLY A 386 -22.07 -53.26 -33.95
N LEU A 387 -21.86 -53.26 -35.27
CA LEU A 387 -21.86 -52.01 -36.05
C LEU A 387 -23.29 -51.48 -36.15
N PHE A 388 -23.50 -50.16 -36.09
CA PHE A 388 -24.44 -49.44 -36.98
C PHE A 388 -24.11 -47.94 -37.03
N LEU A 389 -24.54 -47.28 -38.11
CA LEU A 389 -24.08 -45.96 -38.57
C LEU A 389 -25.21 -44.94 -38.67
N SER A 390 -24.83 -43.65 -38.73
CA SER A 390 -25.48 -42.52 -39.46
C SER A 390 -26.66 -41.74 -38.85
N GLY A 391 -26.75 -40.45 -39.24
CA GLY A 391 -27.78 -39.44 -38.88
C GLY A 391 -27.18 -38.25 -38.08
N LEU A 392 -26.40 -37.31 -38.64
CA LEU A 392 -26.66 -36.37 -39.75
C LEU A 392 -27.66 -35.24 -39.42
N ALA A 393 -27.16 -34.03 -39.12
CA ALA A 393 -27.87 -32.76 -39.30
C ALA A 393 -26.89 -31.56 -39.29
N LEU A 394 -26.61 -30.98 -40.46
CA LEU A 394 -26.05 -29.63 -40.60
C LEU A 394 -26.72 -29.00 -41.82
N LEU A 395 -27.28 -27.79 -41.69
CA LEU A 395 -27.59 -26.93 -42.83
C LEU A 395 -27.68 -25.48 -42.35
N ALA A 396 -27.01 -24.60 -43.09
CA ALA A 396 -26.92 -23.17 -42.84
C ALA A 396 -27.96 -22.39 -43.65
N TYR A 397 -28.20 -21.12 -43.32
CA TYR A 397 -28.09 -20.02 -44.30
C TYR A 397 -28.10 -18.63 -43.64
N LEU A 398 -27.50 -17.66 -44.35
CA LEU A 398 -27.34 -16.22 -44.07
C LEU A 398 -26.31 -15.84 -42.97
#